data_AF-A0A257TI07-F1
#
_entry.id   AF-A0A257TI07-F1
#
_cell.length_a   1.000
_cell.length_b   1.000
_cell.length_c   1.000
_cell.angle_alpha   90.00
_cell.angle_beta   90.00
_cell.angle_gamma   90.00
#
_symmetry.space_group_name_H-M   'P 1'
#
loop_
_entity.id
_entity.type
_entity.pdbx_description
1 polymer ?
#
loop_
_entity_poly.entity_id
_entity_poly.type
_entity_poly.pdbx_seq_one_letter_code
_entity_poly.pdbx_strand_id
1 'polypeptide(L)'
;RDDAALQAADRVLEKQPTNPVALAMRALVLMEGDDPLPALRPLHQALAACGLEVPQRVYETVGMVAETLLAHGYVMAALAHLRWQLQIKHDYEPALVLAYRIQTAPAVPLLFKDIRTRFDPAPAGVPYQAEFDAALARANEGNWFQAAEAFDALMFRAAGCAPLWRNLGRLRAYLADEARAAEALRRYASLDVPLDDAVEAEMLAQLLDPKTADATIEQVRIVYPVDDVDAVAARLSTSKLVLREPVETLQMENPDEPPPRALFTLLDRPMPESGSDLAEAEMPEMIGMLLVFGRQTDREPRVELLCEKPRAESAKSRLREIVAEALQKPPSEESAGRMPAPQYAMPGSWRVPADMPPERIVSLGSERRRRYLLEQWPRLPNLALGGRAPEQAASDRTARVAVLASIALWELNYGDSFEFNELRDRLGLPRSEAIDPATADLDTLPLARLHRLDAKKLSDAQLATSWRRAFLYRARLALVRLSSEAVARPSLPAADRAQAHGILASFVTTVEEAFSHLGQARGIAKSAGISCAGWDLEEMAIRLAQGQIDGFMELAQHIQTVHRNEPGVLERFARFLYEAGLVDEHGQPRRAPPAQQELMVPGGTVGATKIWTPEG
;
A
#
# COMPACT_ATOMS: atom_id res chain seq x y z
N ARG A 1 -9.20 -9.51 -29.05
CA ARG A 1 -9.05 -10.95 -29.34
C ARG A 1 -8.92 -11.17 -30.84
N ASP A 2 -7.70 -11.31 -31.34
CA ASP A 2 -7.40 -11.67 -32.73
C ASP A 2 -7.47 -13.19 -32.95
N ASP A 3 -8.65 -13.69 -33.33
CA ASP A 3 -8.89 -15.11 -33.57
C ASP A 3 -8.05 -15.68 -34.74
N ALA A 4 -7.59 -14.84 -35.68
CA ALA A 4 -6.75 -15.28 -36.79
C ALA A 4 -5.30 -15.55 -36.31
N ALA A 5 -4.78 -14.72 -35.42
CA ALA A 5 -3.46 -14.92 -34.80
C ALA A 5 -3.41 -16.19 -33.95
N LEU A 6 -4.48 -16.49 -33.19
CA LEU A 6 -4.59 -17.73 -32.41
C LEU A 6 -4.58 -18.97 -33.32
N GLN A 7 -5.39 -18.97 -34.37
CA GLN A 7 -5.44 -20.07 -35.34
C GLN A 7 -4.09 -20.29 -36.04
N ALA A 8 -3.35 -19.22 -36.34
CA ALA A 8 -2.02 -19.33 -36.94
C ALA A 8 -1.03 -19.99 -35.97
N ALA A 9 -1.02 -19.58 -34.69
CA ALA A 9 -0.19 -20.21 -33.67
C ALA A 9 -0.55 -21.70 -33.48
N ASP A 10 -1.84 -22.02 -33.39
CA ASP A 10 -2.32 -23.39 -33.20
C ASP A 10 -1.91 -24.31 -34.37
N ARG A 11 -1.97 -23.84 -35.62
CA ARG A 11 -1.48 -24.60 -36.78
C ARG A 11 0.01 -24.92 -36.73
N VAL A 12 0.82 -24.03 -36.14
CA VAL A 12 2.25 -24.32 -35.92
C VAL A 12 2.40 -25.37 -34.82
N LEU A 13 1.64 -25.24 -33.73
CA LEU A 13 1.67 -26.17 -32.59
C LEU A 13 1.16 -27.57 -32.94
N GLU A 14 0.22 -27.71 -33.88
CA GLU A 14 -0.20 -29.03 -34.39
C GLU A 14 0.96 -29.81 -35.01
N LYS A 15 1.89 -29.12 -35.68
CA LYS A 15 3.05 -29.73 -36.34
C LYS A 15 4.29 -29.75 -35.45
N GLN A 16 4.43 -28.76 -34.57
CA GLN A 16 5.56 -28.56 -33.67
C GLN A 16 5.03 -28.18 -32.28
N PRO A 17 4.57 -29.15 -31.47
CA PRO A 17 3.89 -28.88 -30.20
C PRO A 17 4.73 -28.13 -29.17
N THR A 18 6.04 -28.20 -29.29
CA THR A 18 7.01 -27.56 -28.39
C THR A 18 7.71 -26.37 -29.05
N ASN A 19 7.14 -25.75 -30.10
CA ASN A 19 7.73 -24.56 -30.69
C ASN A 19 7.59 -23.37 -29.71
N PRO A 20 8.70 -22.84 -29.14
CA PRO A 20 8.62 -21.86 -28.06
C PRO A 20 8.03 -20.52 -28.52
N VAL A 21 8.27 -20.12 -29.77
CA VAL A 21 7.73 -18.86 -30.31
C VAL A 21 6.22 -18.97 -30.55
N ALA A 22 5.75 -20.09 -31.09
CA ALA A 22 4.31 -20.31 -31.28
C ALA A 22 3.55 -20.39 -29.94
N LEU A 23 4.15 -21.01 -28.92
CA LEU A 23 3.60 -21.03 -27.56
C LEU A 23 3.54 -19.62 -26.94
N ALA A 24 4.59 -18.81 -27.10
CA ALA A 24 4.60 -17.43 -26.64
C ALA A 24 3.57 -16.56 -27.37
N MET A 25 3.42 -16.72 -28.69
CA MET A 25 2.37 -16.04 -29.45
C MET A 25 0.97 -16.42 -28.98
N ARG A 26 0.74 -17.71 -28.71
CA ARG A 26 -0.53 -18.19 -28.15
C ARG A 26 -0.82 -17.57 -26.78
N ALA A 27 0.19 -17.45 -25.92
CA ALA A 27 0.04 -16.76 -24.64
C ALA A 27 -0.40 -15.31 -24.83
N LEU A 28 0.22 -14.57 -25.75
CA LEU A 28 -0.15 -13.17 -26.02
C LEU A 28 -1.58 -13.01 -26.52
N VAL A 29 -2.06 -13.88 -27.41
CA VAL A 29 -3.45 -13.77 -27.88
C VAL A 29 -4.44 -14.10 -26.75
N LEU A 30 -4.09 -15.02 -25.85
CA LEU A 30 -4.91 -15.33 -24.67
C LEU A 30 -4.94 -14.17 -23.67
N MET A 31 -3.94 -13.30 -23.66
CA MET A 31 -3.91 -12.09 -22.82
C MET A 31 -4.92 -11.01 -23.23
N GLU A 32 -5.44 -11.06 -24.47
CA GLU A 32 -6.42 -10.07 -24.95
C GLU A 32 -7.85 -10.33 -24.43
N GLY A 33 -8.06 -11.35 -23.60
CA GLY A 33 -9.34 -11.62 -22.95
C GLY A 33 -9.46 -10.96 -21.57
N ASP A 34 -10.65 -11.06 -20.96
CA ASP A 34 -10.93 -10.52 -19.62
C ASP A 34 -10.22 -11.27 -18.48
N ASP A 35 -9.69 -12.47 -18.76
CA ASP A 35 -8.96 -13.30 -17.81
C ASP A 35 -7.53 -13.54 -18.33
N PRO A 36 -6.49 -13.09 -17.61
CA PRO A 36 -5.10 -13.28 -18.02
C PRO A 36 -4.56 -14.70 -17.75
N LEU A 37 -5.22 -15.49 -16.88
CA LEU A 37 -4.68 -16.76 -16.39
C LEU A 37 -4.46 -17.83 -17.47
N PRO A 38 -5.32 -17.98 -18.50
CA PRO A 38 -5.12 -18.96 -19.57
C PRO A 38 -3.80 -18.80 -20.33
N ALA A 39 -3.20 -17.61 -20.35
CA ALA A 39 -1.93 -17.35 -21.02
C ALA A 39 -0.71 -17.91 -20.27
N LEU A 40 -0.82 -18.14 -18.96
CA LEU A 40 0.31 -18.59 -18.15
C LEU A 40 0.80 -19.99 -18.56
N ARG A 41 -0.13 -20.91 -18.86
CA ARG A 41 0.25 -22.28 -19.26
C ARG A 41 1.06 -22.30 -20.56
N PRO A 42 0.62 -21.70 -21.69
CA PRO A 42 1.45 -21.66 -22.90
C PRO A 42 2.74 -20.86 -22.72
N LEU A 43 2.77 -19.79 -21.90
CA LEU A 43 4.03 -19.11 -21.57
C LEU A 43 5.04 -20.07 -20.92
N HIS A 44 4.62 -20.78 -19.87
CA HIS A 44 5.52 -21.71 -19.16
C HIS A 44 5.90 -22.92 -20.01
N GLN A 45 5.03 -23.37 -20.92
CA GLN A 45 5.39 -24.36 -21.94
C GLN A 45 6.46 -23.80 -22.90
N ALA A 46 6.36 -22.52 -23.29
CA ALA A 46 7.37 -21.87 -24.11
C ALA A 46 8.72 -21.83 -23.40
N LEU A 47 8.73 -21.42 -22.12
CA LEU A 47 9.93 -21.37 -21.29
C LEU A 47 10.57 -22.76 -21.14
N ALA A 48 9.78 -23.80 -20.87
CA ALA A 48 10.28 -25.17 -20.76
C ALA A 48 10.80 -25.73 -22.09
N ALA A 49 10.30 -25.23 -23.22
CA ALA A 49 10.79 -25.58 -24.54
C ALA A 49 12.04 -24.77 -24.95
N CYS A 50 12.36 -23.70 -24.22
CA CYS A 50 13.63 -23.01 -24.38
C CYS A 50 14.74 -23.86 -23.77
N GLY A 51 15.86 -23.99 -24.48
CA GLY A 51 17.08 -24.55 -23.89
C GLY A 51 17.81 -23.49 -23.06
N LEU A 52 19.14 -23.45 -23.19
CA LEU A 52 19.96 -22.42 -22.54
C LEU A 52 19.74 -21.00 -23.12
N GLU A 53 19.23 -20.91 -24.35
CA GLU A 53 18.93 -19.64 -25.02
C GLU A 53 17.42 -19.42 -25.09
N VAL A 54 16.97 -18.28 -24.54
CA VAL A 54 15.57 -17.86 -24.59
C VAL A 54 15.37 -16.95 -25.81
N PRO A 55 14.51 -17.32 -26.78
CA PRO A 55 14.22 -16.46 -27.93
C PRO A 55 13.66 -15.11 -27.46
N GLN A 56 14.07 -14.02 -28.12
CA GLN A 56 13.65 -12.66 -27.78
C GLN A 56 12.13 -12.54 -27.63
N ARG A 57 11.35 -13.17 -28.51
CA ARG A 57 9.89 -13.12 -28.43
C ARG A 57 9.33 -13.75 -27.15
N VAL A 58 9.92 -14.85 -26.69
CA VAL A 58 9.52 -15.49 -25.42
C VAL A 58 9.88 -14.58 -24.26
N TYR A 59 11.10 -14.02 -24.26
CA TYR A 59 11.57 -13.08 -23.25
C TYR A 59 10.65 -11.84 -23.13
N GLU A 60 10.28 -11.22 -24.25
CA GLU A 60 9.35 -10.08 -24.29
C GLU A 60 7.95 -10.46 -23.77
N THR A 61 7.48 -11.66 -24.13
CA THR A 61 6.16 -12.14 -23.72
C THR A 61 6.06 -12.27 -22.19
N VAL A 62 7.14 -12.66 -21.49
CA VAL A 62 7.16 -12.69 -20.02
C VAL A 62 6.83 -11.31 -19.43
N GLY A 63 7.41 -10.24 -19.98
CA GLY A 63 7.16 -8.87 -19.52
C GLY A 63 5.71 -8.43 -19.76
N MET A 64 5.17 -8.71 -20.95
CA MET A 64 3.77 -8.38 -21.28
C MET A 64 2.77 -9.14 -20.40
N VAL A 65 3.05 -10.42 -20.10
CA VAL A 65 2.25 -11.21 -19.15
C VAL A 65 2.36 -10.62 -17.75
N ALA A 66 3.56 -10.23 -17.30
CA ALA A 66 3.74 -9.61 -15.98
C ALA A 66 2.96 -8.29 -15.84
N GLU A 67 3.01 -7.42 -16.84
CA GLU A 67 2.22 -6.18 -16.89
C GLU A 67 0.73 -6.45 -16.80
N THR A 68 0.23 -7.44 -17.55
CA THR A 68 -1.20 -7.72 -17.55
C THR A 68 -1.66 -8.41 -16.26
N LEU A 69 -0.84 -9.29 -15.67
CA LEU A 69 -1.09 -9.85 -14.34
C LEU A 69 -1.21 -8.74 -13.30
N LEU A 70 -0.31 -7.75 -13.33
CA LEU A 70 -0.37 -6.60 -12.44
C LEU A 70 -1.66 -5.79 -12.63
N ALA A 71 -2.07 -5.56 -13.87
CA ALA A 71 -3.32 -4.86 -14.19
C ALA A 71 -4.57 -5.56 -13.64
N HIS A 72 -4.53 -6.89 -13.49
CA HIS A 72 -5.61 -7.69 -12.89
C HIS A 72 -5.42 -7.95 -11.38
N GLY A 73 -4.42 -7.34 -10.74
CA GLY A 73 -4.19 -7.45 -9.30
C GLY A 73 -3.31 -8.61 -8.83
N TYR A 74 -2.79 -9.45 -9.74
CA TYR A 74 -1.91 -10.58 -9.40
C TYR A 74 -0.46 -10.14 -9.17
N VAL A 75 -0.24 -9.35 -8.11
CA VAL A 75 1.03 -8.64 -7.85
C VAL A 75 2.22 -9.60 -7.67
N MET A 76 2.05 -10.68 -6.90
CA MET A 76 3.11 -11.67 -6.66
C MET A 76 3.53 -12.37 -7.95
N ALA A 77 2.56 -12.75 -8.78
CA ALA A 77 2.83 -13.36 -10.08
C ALA A 77 3.56 -12.39 -11.00
N ALA A 78 3.09 -11.15 -11.12
CA ALA A 78 3.75 -10.12 -11.92
C ALA A 78 5.21 -9.90 -11.47
N LEU A 79 5.44 -9.70 -10.17
CA LEU A 79 6.78 -9.45 -9.64
C LEU A 79 7.71 -10.66 -9.81
N ALA A 80 7.20 -11.88 -9.69
CA ALA A 80 7.98 -13.10 -9.94
C ALA A 80 8.47 -13.17 -11.39
N HIS A 81 7.58 -12.91 -12.37
CA HIS A 81 7.93 -12.95 -13.80
C HIS A 81 8.92 -11.82 -14.17
N LEU A 82 8.78 -10.62 -13.61
CA LEU A 82 9.76 -9.54 -13.79
C LEU A 82 11.13 -9.91 -13.21
N ARG A 83 11.16 -10.51 -12.02
CA ARG A 83 12.43 -10.99 -11.43
C ARG A 83 13.08 -12.07 -12.28
N TRP A 84 12.30 -12.96 -12.88
CA TRP A 84 12.83 -13.94 -13.81
C TRP A 84 13.49 -13.27 -15.03
N GLN A 85 12.88 -12.24 -15.63
CA GLN A 85 13.51 -11.48 -16.72
C GLN A 85 14.84 -10.85 -16.28
N LEU A 86 14.87 -10.25 -15.08
CA LEU A 86 16.05 -9.62 -14.52
C LEU A 86 17.17 -10.60 -14.16
N GLN A 87 16.86 -11.88 -13.92
CA GLN A 87 17.87 -12.92 -13.75
C GLN A 87 18.62 -13.22 -15.06
N ILE A 88 17.94 -13.12 -16.21
CA ILE A 88 18.55 -13.31 -17.53
C ILE A 88 19.30 -12.04 -17.94
N LYS A 89 18.65 -10.89 -17.83
CA LYS A 89 19.23 -9.59 -18.18
C LYS A 89 19.00 -8.58 -17.06
N HIS A 90 20.04 -8.42 -16.23
CA HIS A 90 20.03 -7.62 -15.01
C HIS A 90 19.74 -6.12 -15.24
N ASP A 91 20.04 -5.60 -16.43
CA ASP A 91 19.91 -4.19 -16.82
C ASP A 91 18.75 -3.96 -17.81
N TYR A 92 17.76 -4.87 -17.87
CA TYR A 92 16.59 -4.67 -18.72
C TYR A 92 15.64 -3.63 -18.13
N GLU A 93 15.82 -2.38 -18.58
CA GLU A 93 15.15 -1.19 -18.05
C GLU A 93 13.63 -1.33 -17.87
N PRO A 94 12.84 -1.84 -18.85
CA PRO A 94 11.39 -1.94 -18.66
C PRO A 94 10.99 -2.81 -17.45
N ALA A 95 11.68 -3.94 -17.24
CA ALA A 95 11.42 -4.81 -16.11
C ALA A 95 11.92 -4.22 -14.79
N LEU A 96 13.08 -3.53 -14.81
CA LEU A 96 13.61 -2.84 -13.64
C LEU A 96 12.66 -1.75 -13.14
N VAL A 97 12.21 -0.88 -14.05
CA VAL A 97 11.30 0.23 -13.73
C VAL A 97 9.98 -0.30 -13.16
N LEU A 98 9.38 -1.31 -13.81
CA LEU A 98 8.12 -1.86 -13.33
C LEU A 98 8.27 -2.58 -11.98
N ALA A 99 9.32 -3.37 -11.79
CA ALA A 99 9.59 -4.05 -10.53
C ALA A 99 9.84 -3.04 -9.40
N TYR A 100 10.57 -1.96 -9.67
CA TYR A 100 10.81 -0.88 -8.71
C TYR A 100 9.50 -0.16 -8.33
N ARG A 101 8.63 0.13 -9.30
CA ARG A 101 7.29 0.71 -9.04
C ARG A 101 6.46 -0.17 -8.12
N ILE A 102 6.42 -1.48 -8.34
CA ILE A 102 5.69 -2.42 -7.47
C ILE A 102 6.29 -2.44 -6.05
N GLN A 103 7.62 -2.52 -5.95
CA GLN A 103 8.31 -2.64 -4.64
C GLN A 103 8.18 -1.36 -3.81
N THR A 104 8.15 -0.20 -4.44
CA THR A 104 8.04 1.08 -3.75
C THR A 104 6.60 1.53 -3.50
N ALA A 105 5.61 0.95 -4.19
CA ALA A 105 4.20 1.27 -4.01
C ALA A 105 3.74 1.02 -2.55
N PRO A 106 3.21 2.02 -1.84
CA PRO A 106 2.68 1.86 -0.48
C PRO A 106 1.47 0.94 -0.40
N ALA A 107 0.64 0.93 -1.46
CA ALA A 107 -0.57 0.10 -1.53
C ALA A 107 -0.28 -1.40 -1.68
N VAL A 108 0.93 -1.79 -2.07
CA VAL A 108 1.32 -3.20 -2.20
C VAL A 108 1.74 -3.72 -0.83
N PRO A 109 1.11 -4.79 -0.30
CA PRO A 109 1.50 -5.39 0.97
C PRO A 109 2.97 -5.80 1.00
N LEU A 110 3.66 -5.59 2.12
CA LEU A 110 5.09 -5.89 2.25
C LEU A 110 5.42 -7.35 1.93
N LEU A 111 4.53 -8.28 2.27
CA LEU A 111 4.72 -9.71 2.00
C LEU A 111 4.72 -10.04 0.51
N PHE A 112 3.98 -9.28 -0.32
CA PHE A 112 3.98 -9.48 -1.77
C PHE A 112 5.29 -9.03 -2.43
N LYS A 113 6.06 -8.18 -1.75
CA LYS A 113 7.36 -7.68 -2.23
C LYS A 113 8.50 -8.65 -1.93
N ASP A 114 8.30 -9.57 -0.97
CA ASP A 114 9.31 -10.53 -0.51
C ASP A 114 9.38 -11.80 -1.39
N ILE A 115 9.64 -11.60 -2.69
CA ILE A 115 9.78 -12.71 -3.64
C ILE A 115 11.13 -13.40 -3.42
N ARG A 116 11.16 -14.45 -2.59
CA ARG A 116 12.41 -15.14 -2.27
C ARG A 116 13.04 -15.79 -3.50
N THR A 117 14.36 -15.66 -3.58
CA THR A 117 15.18 -16.15 -4.70
C THR A 117 15.47 -17.65 -4.62
N ARG A 118 15.40 -18.25 -3.42
CA ARG A 118 15.68 -19.68 -3.21
C ARG A 118 14.45 -20.41 -2.70
N PHE A 119 14.22 -21.60 -3.21
CA PHE A 119 13.23 -22.56 -2.69
C PHE A 119 13.87 -23.45 -1.62
N ASP A 120 13.05 -23.99 -0.73
CA ASP A 120 13.52 -24.82 0.39
C ASP A 120 13.95 -26.20 -0.15
N PRO A 121 15.10 -26.74 0.27
CA PRO A 121 15.58 -28.04 -0.20
C PRO A 121 14.76 -29.20 0.38
N ALA A 122 14.90 -30.38 -0.23
CA ALA A 122 14.37 -31.61 0.35
C ALA A 122 15.02 -31.88 1.72
N PRO A 123 14.27 -32.37 2.72
CA PRO A 123 14.87 -32.90 3.94
C PRO A 123 15.80 -34.07 3.60
N ALA A 124 16.95 -34.15 4.27
CA ALA A 124 17.94 -35.19 3.97
C ALA A 124 17.40 -36.60 4.27
N GLY A 125 17.65 -37.55 3.36
CA GLY A 125 17.38 -38.98 3.59
C GLY A 125 15.93 -39.41 3.45
N VAL A 126 15.05 -38.54 2.92
CA VAL A 126 13.66 -38.91 2.64
C VAL A 126 13.54 -39.79 1.37
N PRO A 127 12.60 -40.74 1.33
CA PRO A 127 12.48 -41.70 0.21
C PRO A 127 11.98 -41.07 -1.10
N TYR A 128 11.58 -39.80 -1.08
CA TYR A 128 11.11 -39.02 -2.24
C TYR A 128 12.08 -37.89 -2.61
N GLN A 129 13.33 -37.95 -2.11
CA GLN A 129 14.31 -36.88 -2.28
C GLN A 129 14.61 -36.60 -3.76
N ALA A 130 14.80 -37.65 -4.57
CA ALA A 130 15.11 -37.49 -6.00
C ALA A 130 13.97 -36.79 -6.76
N GLU A 131 12.72 -37.16 -6.49
CA GLU A 131 11.55 -36.52 -7.10
C GLU A 131 11.38 -35.07 -6.62
N PHE A 132 11.67 -34.80 -5.35
CA PHE A 132 11.64 -33.44 -4.79
C PHE A 132 12.73 -32.56 -5.45
N ASP A 133 13.96 -33.06 -5.52
CA ASP A 133 15.09 -32.33 -6.11
C ASP A 133 14.84 -32.06 -7.61
N ALA A 134 14.21 -32.99 -8.32
CA ALA A 134 13.78 -32.77 -9.70
C ALA A 134 12.71 -31.68 -9.84
N ALA A 135 11.74 -31.63 -8.92
CA ALA A 135 10.74 -30.54 -8.87
C ALA A 135 11.40 -29.19 -8.57
N LEU A 136 12.38 -29.18 -7.65
CA LEU A 136 13.15 -28.00 -7.26
C LEU A 136 14.01 -27.46 -8.41
N ALA A 137 14.65 -28.32 -9.19
CA ALA A 137 15.41 -27.93 -10.38
C ALA A 137 14.52 -27.17 -11.37
N ARG A 138 13.33 -27.71 -11.69
CA ARG A 138 12.34 -27.03 -12.55
C ARG A 138 11.91 -25.69 -11.98
N ALA A 139 11.68 -25.60 -10.67
CA ALA A 139 11.29 -24.36 -10.01
C ALA A 139 12.35 -23.26 -10.18
N ASN A 140 13.63 -23.61 -10.02
CA ASN A 140 14.76 -22.69 -10.16
C ASN A 140 15.01 -22.26 -11.62
N GLU A 141 14.63 -23.07 -12.60
CA GLU A 141 14.70 -22.73 -14.03
C GLU A 141 13.57 -21.79 -14.49
N GLY A 142 12.56 -21.55 -13.64
CA GLY A 142 11.36 -20.79 -14.01
C GLY A 142 10.22 -21.65 -14.56
N ASN A 143 10.37 -22.98 -14.60
CA ASN A 143 9.35 -23.93 -15.07
C ASN A 143 8.30 -24.21 -13.98
N TRP A 144 7.67 -23.15 -13.47
CA TRP A 144 6.86 -23.20 -12.25
C TRP A 144 5.63 -24.09 -12.35
N PHE A 145 4.96 -24.15 -13.51
CA PHE A 145 3.83 -25.06 -13.72
C PHE A 145 4.23 -26.53 -13.51
N GLN A 146 5.30 -26.97 -14.17
CA GLN A 146 5.76 -28.35 -14.06
C GLN A 146 6.34 -28.67 -12.68
N ALA A 147 6.94 -27.69 -12.02
CA ALA A 147 7.38 -27.82 -10.64
C ALA A 147 6.18 -28.00 -9.67
N ALA A 148 5.13 -27.19 -9.83
CA ALA A 148 3.92 -27.29 -9.03
C ALA A 148 3.20 -28.64 -9.24
N GLU A 149 3.06 -29.10 -10.50
CA GLU A 149 2.50 -30.42 -10.83
C GLU A 149 3.35 -31.57 -10.22
N ALA A 150 4.68 -31.44 -10.21
CA ALA A 150 5.57 -32.42 -9.59
C ALA A 150 5.44 -32.45 -8.06
N PHE A 151 5.32 -31.29 -7.41
CA PHE A 151 5.05 -31.24 -5.96
C PHE A 151 3.65 -31.76 -5.63
N ASP A 152 2.63 -31.48 -6.46
CA ASP A 152 1.27 -32.03 -6.31
C ASP A 152 1.29 -33.57 -6.30
N ALA A 153 2.06 -34.18 -7.21
CA ALA A 153 2.23 -35.64 -7.27
C ALA A 153 2.92 -36.23 -6.01
N LEU A 154 3.68 -35.43 -5.27
CA LEU A 154 4.37 -35.85 -4.05
C LEU A 154 3.52 -35.68 -2.78
N MET A 155 2.44 -34.90 -2.81
CA MET A 155 1.67 -34.51 -1.63
C MET A 155 1.24 -35.71 -0.76
N PHE A 156 0.84 -36.83 -1.35
CA PHE A 156 0.41 -38.01 -0.58
C PHE A 156 1.57 -38.67 0.20
N ARG A 157 2.74 -38.79 -0.43
CA ARG A 157 3.93 -39.42 0.17
C ARG A 157 4.69 -38.47 1.11
N ALA A 158 4.53 -37.17 0.93
CA ALA A 158 5.26 -36.11 1.62
C ALA A 158 4.32 -35.13 2.35
N ALA A 159 3.14 -35.58 2.79
CA ALA A 159 2.10 -34.73 3.41
C ALA A 159 2.56 -34.00 4.69
N GLY A 160 3.57 -34.53 5.40
CA GLY A 160 4.20 -33.90 6.57
C GLY A 160 5.48 -33.10 6.25
N CYS A 161 5.87 -33.00 4.98
CA CYS A 161 7.10 -32.33 4.56
C CYS A 161 6.87 -30.82 4.46
N ALA A 162 7.33 -30.04 5.45
CA ALA A 162 7.14 -28.59 5.45
C ALA A 162 7.74 -27.88 4.20
N PRO A 163 8.97 -28.18 3.74
CA PRO A 163 9.51 -27.59 2.51
C PRO A 163 8.62 -27.77 1.27
N LEU A 164 7.93 -28.92 1.14
CA LEU A 164 7.00 -29.16 0.03
C LEU A 164 5.89 -28.11 0.01
N TRP A 165 5.23 -27.91 1.15
CA TRP A 165 4.08 -27.01 1.24
C TRP A 165 4.46 -25.54 1.09
N ARG A 166 5.61 -25.12 1.64
CA ARG A 166 6.11 -23.74 1.45
C ARG A 166 6.46 -23.46 0.00
N ASN A 167 7.16 -24.39 -0.66
CA ASN A 167 7.51 -24.27 -2.07
C ASN A 167 6.27 -24.26 -2.96
N LEU A 168 5.32 -25.16 -2.71
CA LEU A 168 4.07 -25.25 -3.47
C LEU A 168 3.22 -23.98 -3.32
N GLY A 169 3.12 -23.43 -2.11
CA GLY A 169 2.43 -22.15 -1.87
C GLY A 169 3.04 -21.00 -2.68
N ARG A 170 4.37 -20.90 -2.69
CA ARG A 170 5.09 -19.87 -3.48
C ARG A 170 4.92 -20.06 -4.98
N LEU A 171 5.09 -21.28 -5.49
CA LEU A 171 4.93 -21.59 -6.91
C LEU A 171 3.52 -21.26 -7.40
N ARG A 172 2.49 -21.63 -6.63
CA ARG A 172 1.10 -21.30 -6.97
C ARG A 172 0.85 -19.81 -6.95
N ALA A 173 1.40 -19.07 -5.99
CA ALA A 173 1.31 -17.61 -5.99
C ALA A 173 2.02 -16.95 -7.19
N TYR A 174 3.15 -17.51 -7.64
CA TYR A 174 3.84 -17.03 -8.85
C TYR A 174 3.05 -17.34 -10.13
N LEU A 175 2.18 -18.35 -10.09
CA LEU A 175 1.26 -18.74 -11.16
C LEU A 175 -0.13 -18.12 -11.02
N ALA A 176 -0.31 -17.14 -10.13
CA ALA A 176 -1.59 -16.50 -9.85
C ALA A 176 -2.73 -17.46 -9.44
N ASP A 177 -2.39 -18.66 -8.95
CA ASP A 177 -3.32 -19.62 -8.37
C ASP A 177 -3.45 -19.34 -6.85
N GLU A 178 -3.96 -18.16 -6.52
CA GLU A 178 -3.91 -17.59 -5.17
C GLU A 178 -4.69 -18.42 -4.13
N ALA A 179 -5.83 -18.98 -4.52
CA ALA A 179 -6.64 -19.83 -3.66
C ALA A 179 -5.88 -21.11 -3.25
N ARG A 180 -5.30 -21.82 -4.22
CA ARG A 180 -4.51 -23.02 -3.94
C ARG A 180 -3.15 -22.69 -3.32
N ALA A 181 -2.61 -21.49 -3.53
CA ALA A 181 -1.44 -20.98 -2.83
C ALA A 181 -1.74 -20.81 -1.32
N ALA A 182 -2.85 -20.14 -0.99
CA ALA A 182 -3.30 -19.96 0.37
C ALA A 182 -3.51 -21.31 1.07
N GLU A 183 -4.19 -22.27 0.43
CA GLU A 183 -4.34 -23.63 0.99
C GLU A 183 -3.01 -24.31 1.33
N ALA A 184 -2.02 -24.23 0.44
CA ALA A 184 -0.70 -24.81 0.67
C ALA A 184 0.06 -24.11 1.81
N LEU A 185 -0.04 -22.79 1.90
CA LEU A 185 0.57 -22.00 2.97
C LEU A 185 -0.07 -22.26 4.34
N ARG A 186 -1.40 -22.39 4.41
CA ARG A 186 -2.10 -22.80 5.64
C ARG A 186 -1.71 -24.22 6.05
N ARG A 187 -1.56 -25.11 5.07
CA ARG A 187 -1.06 -26.46 5.33
C ARG A 187 0.35 -26.42 5.90
N TYR A 188 1.25 -25.62 5.34
CA TYR A 188 2.59 -25.41 5.91
C TYR A 188 2.51 -24.88 7.35
N ALA A 189 1.69 -23.86 7.60
CA ALA A 189 1.52 -23.25 8.92
C ALA A 189 0.95 -24.22 9.97
N SER A 190 0.25 -25.28 9.55
CA SER A 190 -0.28 -26.33 10.42
C SER A 190 0.74 -27.42 10.81
N LEU A 191 1.92 -27.43 10.18
CA LEU A 191 2.99 -28.40 10.47
C LEU A 191 3.86 -27.94 11.65
N ASP A 192 4.72 -28.85 12.11
CA ASP A 192 5.73 -28.54 13.13
C ASP A 192 6.86 -27.70 12.52
N VAL A 193 6.63 -26.39 12.48
CA VAL A 193 7.57 -25.37 12.01
C VAL A 193 7.70 -24.27 13.07
N PRO A 194 8.78 -23.48 13.07
CA PRO A 194 8.90 -22.35 13.98
C PRO A 194 7.66 -21.44 13.90
N LEU A 195 7.18 -20.97 15.06
CA LEU A 195 5.95 -20.18 15.13
C LEU A 195 5.96 -18.97 14.19
N ASP A 196 7.08 -18.25 14.12
CA ASP A 196 7.24 -17.11 13.23
C ASP A 196 7.04 -17.49 11.75
N ASP A 197 7.49 -18.69 11.34
CA ASP A 197 7.33 -19.20 9.97
C ASP A 197 5.87 -19.59 9.69
N ALA A 198 5.20 -20.22 10.66
CA ALA A 198 3.77 -20.51 10.56
C ALA A 198 2.94 -19.23 10.44
N VAL A 199 3.21 -18.23 11.28
CA VAL A 199 2.53 -16.93 11.27
C VAL A 199 2.73 -16.22 9.95
N GLU A 200 3.96 -16.14 9.44
CA GLU A 200 4.24 -15.49 8.16
C GLU A 200 3.55 -16.17 6.97
N ALA A 201 3.54 -17.51 6.93
CA ALA A 201 2.84 -18.24 5.88
C ALA A 201 1.33 -18.00 5.94
N GLU A 202 0.76 -17.98 7.15
CA GLU A 202 -0.65 -17.68 7.35
C GLU A 202 -0.99 -16.21 7.02
N MET A 203 -0.11 -15.24 7.32
CA MET A 203 -0.28 -13.85 6.87
C MET A 203 -0.38 -13.78 5.34
N LEU A 204 0.53 -14.46 4.63
CA LEU A 204 0.50 -14.49 3.18
C LEU A 204 -0.76 -15.21 2.66
N ALA A 205 -1.21 -16.29 3.32
CA ALA A 205 -2.45 -16.97 2.97
C ALA A 205 -3.68 -16.07 3.14
N GLN A 206 -3.75 -15.25 4.20
CA GLN A 206 -4.84 -14.28 4.41
C GLN A 206 -4.85 -13.15 3.38
N LEU A 207 -3.70 -12.79 2.83
CA LEU A 207 -3.62 -11.79 1.76
C LEU A 207 -3.97 -12.35 0.38
N LEU A 208 -3.68 -13.64 0.13
CA LEU A 208 -3.93 -14.31 -1.15
C LEU A 208 -5.33 -14.92 -1.26
N ASP A 209 -5.98 -15.28 -0.15
CA ASP A 209 -7.27 -15.97 -0.23
C ASP A 209 -8.40 -14.98 -0.54
N PRO A 210 -9.08 -15.12 -1.70
CA PRO A 210 -10.19 -14.23 -2.06
C PRO A 210 -11.37 -14.33 -1.07
N LYS A 211 -11.46 -15.41 -0.28
CA LYS A 211 -12.49 -15.57 0.76
C LYS A 211 -12.19 -14.77 2.02
N THR A 212 -10.92 -14.40 2.22
CA THR A 212 -10.50 -13.55 3.33
C THR A 212 -10.37 -12.09 2.93
N ALA A 213 -10.63 -11.76 1.66
CA ALA A 213 -10.90 -10.39 1.25
C ALA A 213 -11.96 -9.82 2.18
N ASP A 214 -11.58 -8.76 2.88
CA ASP A 214 -12.37 -8.20 3.98
C ASP A 214 -13.83 -8.05 3.59
N ALA A 215 -14.73 -8.32 4.54
CA ALA A 215 -16.14 -7.97 4.38
C ALA A 215 -16.19 -6.52 3.90
N THR A 216 -16.77 -6.25 2.75
CA THR A 216 -16.77 -4.89 2.22
C THR A 216 -18.00 -4.14 2.73
N ILE A 217 -17.84 -2.87 3.02
CA ILE A 217 -18.93 -1.93 3.24
C ILE A 217 -19.28 -1.26 1.91
N GLU A 218 -20.54 -1.32 1.52
CA GLU A 218 -21.07 -0.57 0.37
C GLU A 218 -21.00 0.93 0.68
N GLN A 219 -20.49 1.69 -0.29
CA GLN A 219 -20.64 3.15 -0.32
C GLN A 219 -21.84 3.48 -1.20
N VAL A 220 -22.65 4.42 -0.74
CA VAL A 220 -23.86 4.85 -1.46
C VAL A 220 -23.77 6.33 -1.82
N ARG A 221 -24.28 6.64 -3.00
CA ARG A 221 -24.53 7.99 -3.48
C ARG A 221 -26.03 8.22 -3.44
N ILE A 222 -26.47 9.14 -2.59
CA ILE A 222 -27.88 9.49 -2.46
C ILE A 222 -28.06 10.85 -3.13
N VAL A 223 -28.85 10.88 -4.20
CA VAL A 223 -29.03 12.07 -5.05
C VAL A 223 -30.35 12.73 -4.71
N TYR A 224 -30.28 13.99 -4.27
CA TYR A 224 -31.43 14.83 -3.97
C TYR A 224 -31.61 15.89 -5.06
N PRO A 225 -32.65 15.82 -5.90
CA PRO A 225 -33.00 16.91 -6.79
C PRO A 225 -33.42 18.13 -5.97
N VAL A 226 -32.93 19.32 -6.33
CA VAL A 226 -33.24 20.58 -5.62
C VAL A 226 -33.65 21.67 -6.61
N ASP A 227 -34.57 22.54 -6.19
CA ASP A 227 -35.05 23.66 -7.02
C ASP A 227 -34.19 24.92 -6.86
N ASP A 228 -33.65 25.16 -5.67
CA ASP A 228 -32.82 26.33 -5.35
C ASP A 228 -31.47 25.91 -4.74
N VAL A 229 -30.47 25.78 -5.60
CA VAL A 229 -29.10 25.41 -5.20
C VAL A 229 -28.44 26.49 -4.36
N ASP A 230 -28.74 27.76 -4.62
CA ASP A 230 -28.10 28.87 -3.91
C ASP A 230 -28.60 28.94 -2.47
N ALA A 231 -29.89 28.70 -2.23
CA ALA A 231 -30.45 28.56 -0.89
C ALA A 231 -29.85 27.37 -0.13
N VAL A 232 -29.66 26.22 -0.79
CA VAL A 232 -29.00 25.04 -0.18
C VAL A 232 -27.56 25.37 0.20
N ALA A 233 -26.77 25.94 -0.72
CA ALA A 233 -25.38 26.30 -0.47
C ALA A 233 -25.25 27.33 0.68
N ALA A 234 -26.16 28.29 0.76
CA ALA A 234 -26.19 29.27 1.85
C ALA A 234 -26.49 28.65 3.22
N ARG A 235 -27.47 27.73 3.29
CA ARG A 235 -27.78 27.00 4.54
C ARG A 235 -26.65 26.07 4.97
N LEU A 236 -26.04 25.35 4.03
CA LEU A 236 -24.86 24.53 4.30
C LEU A 236 -23.71 25.39 4.85
N SER A 237 -23.40 26.51 4.20
CA SER A 237 -22.29 27.39 4.60
C SER A 237 -22.45 28.04 5.98
N THR A 238 -23.65 28.05 6.56
CA THR A 238 -23.94 28.63 7.89
C THR A 238 -24.10 27.59 9.00
N SER A 239 -24.10 26.30 8.65
CA SER A 239 -24.32 25.22 9.60
C SER A 239 -23.02 24.73 10.24
N LYS A 240 -22.99 24.57 11.57
CA LYS A 240 -21.88 23.94 12.29
C LYS A 240 -21.78 22.42 12.07
N LEU A 241 -22.76 21.81 11.41
CA LEU A 241 -22.80 20.36 11.10
C LEU A 241 -22.05 20.02 9.80
N VAL A 242 -21.54 21.01 9.08
CA VAL A 242 -20.76 20.78 7.86
C VAL A 242 -19.50 21.64 7.86
N LEU A 243 -18.48 21.16 7.16
CA LEU A 243 -17.27 21.92 6.87
C LEU A 243 -17.16 22.08 5.36
N ARG A 244 -16.89 23.30 4.90
CA ARG A 244 -16.66 23.55 3.48
C ARG A 244 -15.26 23.07 3.11
N GLU A 245 -15.17 22.31 2.02
CA GLU A 245 -13.92 21.79 1.48
C GLU A 245 -13.61 22.47 0.13
N PRO A 246 -12.32 22.59 -0.27
CA PRO A 246 -11.97 23.04 -1.61
C PRO A 246 -12.39 22.00 -2.66
N VAL A 247 -13.03 22.44 -3.75
CA VAL A 247 -13.55 21.54 -4.80
C VAL A 247 -12.40 20.88 -5.55
N GLU A 248 -11.26 21.54 -5.64
CA GLU A 248 -10.04 21.09 -6.31
C GLU A 248 -9.45 19.82 -5.67
N THR A 249 -9.80 19.54 -4.41
CA THR A 249 -9.36 18.33 -3.70
C THR A 249 -10.17 17.08 -4.08
N LEU A 250 -11.28 17.26 -4.80
CA LEU A 250 -12.15 16.15 -5.21
C LEU A 250 -11.56 15.44 -6.43
N GLN A 251 -11.26 14.15 -6.27
CA GLN A 251 -10.97 13.28 -7.41
C GLN A 251 -12.28 12.82 -8.04
N MET A 252 -12.55 13.32 -9.24
CA MET A 252 -13.73 12.96 -10.03
C MET A 252 -13.49 11.63 -10.76
N GLU A 253 -14.45 10.71 -10.69
CA GLU A 253 -14.40 9.43 -11.41
C GLU A 253 -14.37 9.63 -12.93
N ASN A 254 -15.08 10.66 -13.41
CA ASN A 254 -15.06 11.08 -14.80
C ASN A 254 -14.51 12.52 -14.91
N PRO A 255 -13.31 12.71 -15.48
CA PRO A 255 -12.72 14.04 -15.68
C PRO A 255 -13.56 14.96 -16.58
N ASP A 256 -14.41 14.38 -17.42
CA ASP A 256 -15.27 15.13 -18.35
C ASP A 256 -16.57 15.63 -17.69
N GLU A 257 -16.91 15.15 -16.49
CA GLU A 257 -18.05 15.69 -15.75
C GLU A 257 -17.71 17.06 -15.15
N PRO A 258 -18.65 18.03 -15.17
CA PRO A 258 -18.40 19.33 -14.54
C PRO A 258 -18.24 19.15 -13.03
N PRO A 259 -17.25 19.81 -12.39
CA PRO A 259 -17.06 19.72 -10.95
C PRO A 259 -18.26 20.32 -10.18
N PRO A 260 -18.49 19.91 -8.92
CA PRO A 260 -19.53 20.50 -8.10
C PRO A 260 -19.26 21.99 -7.84
N ARG A 261 -20.32 22.78 -7.66
CA ARG A 261 -20.23 24.19 -7.28
C ARG A 261 -19.68 24.38 -5.87
N ALA A 262 -19.93 23.41 -4.99
CA ALA A 262 -19.44 23.41 -3.62
C ALA A 262 -19.31 21.98 -3.10
N LEU A 263 -18.34 21.78 -2.21
CA LEU A 263 -18.07 20.53 -1.52
C LEU A 263 -18.14 20.77 -0.01
N PHE A 264 -18.81 19.87 0.71
CA PHE A 264 -18.84 19.91 2.17
C PHE A 264 -18.62 18.53 2.79
N THR A 265 -17.88 18.48 3.90
CA THR A 265 -17.86 17.33 4.81
C THR A 265 -19.06 17.43 5.75
N LEU A 266 -19.86 16.37 5.89
CA LEU A 266 -20.99 16.27 6.82
C LEU A 266 -20.57 15.59 8.13
N LEU A 267 -20.94 16.19 9.26
CA LEU A 267 -20.55 15.73 10.60
C LEU A 267 -21.70 15.06 11.37
N ASP A 268 -21.36 14.15 12.27
CA ASP A 268 -22.31 13.51 13.20
C ASP A 268 -22.85 14.47 14.27
N ARG A 269 -22.10 15.52 14.58
CA ARG A 269 -22.40 16.56 15.58
C ARG A 269 -21.76 17.91 15.19
N PRO A 270 -22.23 19.02 15.78
CA PRO A 270 -21.68 20.34 15.47
C PRO A 270 -20.20 20.45 15.81
N MET A 271 -19.43 21.16 14.97
CA MET A 271 -18.05 21.52 15.25
C MET A 271 -17.95 22.37 16.54
N PRO A 272 -17.17 21.94 17.55
CA PRO A 272 -16.91 22.74 18.74
C PRO A 272 -16.18 24.05 18.40
N GLU A 273 -16.34 25.06 19.25
CA GLU A 273 -15.68 26.36 19.07
C GLU A 273 -14.19 26.32 19.38
N SER A 274 -13.76 25.39 20.24
CA SER A 274 -12.36 25.19 20.61
C SER A 274 -12.05 23.70 20.79
N GLY A 275 -10.83 23.31 20.43
CA GLY A 275 -10.29 21.96 20.62
C GLY A 275 -9.37 21.78 21.81
N SER A 276 -9.03 22.84 22.55
CA SER A 276 -7.96 22.83 23.56
C SER A 276 -8.19 21.80 24.69
N ASP A 277 -9.44 21.68 25.17
CA ASP A 277 -9.83 20.80 26.28
C ASP A 277 -10.78 19.66 25.85
N LEU A 278 -10.93 19.44 24.55
CA LEU A 278 -11.93 18.53 24.02
C LEU A 278 -11.58 17.06 24.33
N ALA A 279 -12.55 16.30 24.83
CA ALA A 279 -12.38 14.86 25.02
C ALA A 279 -12.59 14.10 23.71
N GLU A 280 -12.00 12.90 23.62
CA GLU A 280 -12.17 12.00 22.47
C GLU A 280 -13.65 11.79 22.09
N ALA A 281 -14.51 11.54 23.09
CA ALA A 281 -15.92 11.23 22.85
C ALA A 281 -16.73 12.44 22.36
N GLU A 282 -16.19 13.65 22.44
CA GLU A 282 -16.81 14.90 22.01
C GLU A 282 -16.39 15.29 20.59
N MET A 283 -15.39 14.62 20.02
CA MET A 283 -14.87 14.92 18.69
C MET A 283 -15.89 14.63 17.57
N PRO A 284 -16.17 15.58 16.67
CA PRO A 284 -17.03 15.32 15.52
C PRO A 284 -16.41 14.31 14.55
N GLU A 285 -17.25 13.41 14.06
CA GLU A 285 -16.93 12.46 13.01
C GLU A 285 -17.59 12.86 11.71
N MET A 286 -16.84 12.73 10.62
CA MET A 286 -17.37 12.75 9.27
C MET A 286 -18.24 11.51 9.04
N ILE A 287 -19.46 11.74 8.59
CA ILE A 287 -20.45 10.72 8.25
C ILE A 287 -20.88 10.75 6.78
N GLY A 288 -20.34 11.68 5.99
CA GLY A 288 -20.52 11.74 4.55
C GLY A 288 -19.90 12.98 3.91
N MET A 289 -19.93 13.04 2.59
CA MET A 289 -19.61 14.21 1.77
C MET A 289 -20.84 14.69 1.04
N LEU A 290 -21.00 16.00 0.91
CA LEU A 290 -22.06 16.66 0.18
C LEU A 290 -21.48 17.38 -1.02
N LEU A 291 -21.90 16.99 -2.22
CA LEU A 291 -21.53 17.64 -3.47
C LEU A 291 -22.74 18.41 -3.98
N VAL A 292 -22.58 19.69 -4.21
CA VAL A 292 -23.67 20.57 -4.66
C VAL A 292 -23.47 20.91 -6.13
N PHE A 293 -24.39 20.46 -6.99
CA PHE A 293 -24.34 20.68 -8.43
C PHE A 293 -25.41 21.69 -8.87
N GLY A 294 -25.00 22.64 -9.71
CA GLY A 294 -25.93 23.53 -10.42
C GLY A 294 -26.65 22.80 -11.56
N ARG A 295 -27.45 23.55 -12.33
CA ARG A 295 -28.04 23.02 -13.56
C ARG A 295 -26.94 22.68 -14.56
N GLN A 296 -26.97 21.46 -15.09
CA GLN A 296 -26.10 21.00 -16.18
C GLN A 296 -26.93 20.82 -17.45
N THR A 297 -26.28 20.63 -18.61
CA THR A 297 -26.97 20.52 -19.90
C THR A 297 -27.92 19.31 -19.95
N ASP A 298 -27.57 18.23 -19.26
CA ASP A 298 -28.25 16.94 -19.24
C ASP A 298 -28.81 16.55 -17.85
N ARG A 299 -28.51 17.32 -16.79
CA ARG A 299 -28.92 17.00 -15.41
C ARG A 299 -29.52 18.20 -14.68
N GLU A 300 -30.58 17.92 -13.93
CA GLU A 300 -31.21 18.89 -13.03
C GLU A 300 -30.28 19.24 -11.84
N PRO A 301 -30.46 20.42 -11.23
CA PRO A 301 -29.70 20.80 -10.04
C PRO A 301 -29.94 19.81 -8.89
N ARG A 302 -28.88 19.48 -8.15
CA ARG A 302 -28.92 18.40 -7.16
C ARG A 302 -27.87 18.54 -6.07
N VAL A 303 -28.14 17.88 -4.95
CA VAL A 303 -27.18 17.60 -3.89
C VAL A 303 -26.93 16.10 -3.85
N GLU A 304 -25.68 15.70 -3.92
CA GLU A 304 -25.30 14.29 -3.77
C GLU A 304 -24.67 14.09 -2.39
N LEU A 305 -25.19 13.12 -1.63
CA LEU A 305 -24.62 12.65 -0.38
C LEU A 305 -23.87 11.34 -0.63
N LEU A 306 -22.55 11.36 -0.49
CA LEU A 306 -21.68 10.19 -0.52
C LEU A 306 -21.40 9.75 0.91
N CYS A 307 -21.71 8.50 1.26
CA CYS A 307 -21.44 7.96 2.59
C CYS A 307 -21.39 6.44 2.58
N GLU A 308 -20.90 5.84 3.67
CA GLU A 308 -20.98 4.39 3.84
C GLU A 308 -22.40 3.98 4.22
N LYS A 309 -22.88 2.86 3.65
CA LYS A 309 -24.23 2.34 3.85
C LYS A 309 -24.68 2.28 5.33
N PRO A 310 -23.84 1.83 6.29
CA PRO A 310 -24.24 1.79 7.70
C PRO A 310 -24.49 3.18 8.32
N ARG A 311 -23.94 4.26 7.74
CA ARG A 311 -24.13 5.65 8.17
C ARG A 311 -25.20 6.40 7.37
N ALA A 312 -25.74 5.80 6.32
CA ALA A 312 -26.65 6.46 5.38
C ALA A 312 -27.84 7.13 6.10
N GLU A 313 -28.54 6.41 6.98
CA GLU A 313 -29.71 6.99 7.66
C GLU A 313 -29.34 8.14 8.60
N SER A 314 -28.24 8.04 9.34
CA SER A 314 -27.76 9.17 10.16
C SER A 314 -27.37 10.38 9.30
N ALA A 315 -26.68 10.16 8.18
CA ALA A 315 -26.28 11.21 7.27
C ALA A 315 -27.48 11.88 6.58
N LYS A 316 -28.48 11.10 6.15
CA LYS A 316 -29.76 11.61 5.62
C LYS A 316 -30.48 12.47 6.66
N SER A 317 -30.52 12.03 7.92
CA SER A 317 -31.11 12.81 9.01
C SER A 317 -30.40 14.15 9.21
N ARG A 318 -29.06 14.15 9.31
CA ARG A 318 -28.27 15.37 9.48
C ARG A 318 -28.41 16.33 8.31
N LEU A 319 -28.44 15.82 7.08
CA LEU A 319 -28.65 16.67 5.91
C LEU A 319 -30.04 17.34 5.94
N ARG A 320 -31.10 16.59 6.31
CA ARG A 320 -32.45 17.15 6.46
C ARG A 320 -32.52 18.21 7.56
N GLU A 321 -31.82 18.05 8.67
CA GLU A 321 -31.76 19.08 9.73
C GLU A 321 -31.25 20.45 9.20
N ILE A 322 -30.40 20.45 8.18
CA ILE A 322 -29.82 21.67 7.62
C ILE A 322 -30.70 22.25 6.50
N VAL A 323 -31.19 21.40 5.58
CA VAL A 323 -31.82 21.83 4.32
C VAL A 323 -33.19 21.20 4.03
N ALA A 324 -33.94 20.73 5.04
CA ALA A 324 -35.25 20.06 4.86
C ALA A 324 -36.18 20.75 3.86
N GLU A 325 -36.31 22.08 3.95
CA GLU A 325 -37.20 22.85 3.07
C GLU A 325 -36.82 22.78 1.59
N ALA A 326 -35.55 22.50 1.26
CA ALA A 326 -35.06 22.38 -0.11
C ALA A 326 -35.12 20.94 -0.65
N LEU A 327 -35.30 19.93 0.21
CA LEU A 327 -35.32 18.51 -0.15
C LEU A 327 -36.76 18.00 -0.36
N GLN A 328 -37.53 18.68 -1.21
CA GLN A 328 -38.95 18.36 -1.44
C GLN A 328 -39.17 17.17 -2.37
N LYS A 329 -38.19 16.89 -3.24
CA LYS A 329 -38.25 15.81 -4.22
C LYS A 329 -37.66 14.52 -3.61
N PRO A 330 -38.22 13.34 -3.94
CA PRO A 330 -37.70 12.08 -3.42
C PRO A 330 -36.27 11.85 -3.92
N PRO A 331 -35.35 11.38 -3.06
CA PRO A 331 -34.01 11.05 -3.49
C PRO A 331 -33.96 9.72 -4.27
N SER A 332 -32.97 9.57 -5.13
CA SER A 332 -32.51 8.26 -5.61
C SER A 332 -31.28 7.82 -4.82
N GLU A 333 -31.02 6.51 -4.78
CA GLU A 333 -29.85 5.93 -4.12
C GLU A 333 -29.17 4.97 -5.11
N GLU A 334 -27.86 5.15 -5.26
CA GLU A 334 -27.02 4.41 -6.20
C GLU A 334 -25.80 3.87 -5.45
N SER A 335 -25.30 2.70 -5.88
CA SER A 335 -24.03 2.16 -5.36
C SER A 335 -22.87 3.00 -5.90
N ALA A 336 -22.09 3.58 -4.99
CA ALA A 336 -20.93 4.43 -5.30
C ALA A 336 -19.59 3.69 -5.20
N GLY A 337 -19.60 2.44 -4.74
CA GLY A 337 -18.38 1.66 -4.57
C GLY A 337 -18.43 0.77 -3.33
N ARG A 338 -17.28 0.19 -3.00
CA ARG A 338 -17.11 -0.70 -1.85
C ARG A 338 -15.76 -0.44 -1.21
N MET A 339 -15.70 -0.51 0.11
CA MET A 339 -14.45 -0.40 0.87
C MET A 339 -14.30 -1.56 1.86
N PRO A 340 -13.08 -1.96 2.24
CA PRO A 340 -12.86 -2.95 3.30
C PRO A 340 -13.49 -2.55 4.66
N ALA A 341 -14.20 -3.46 5.33
CA ALA A 341 -14.82 -3.18 6.64
C ALA A 341 -13.81 -2.86 7.75
N PRO A 342 -12.61 -3.48 7.83
CA PRO A 342 -11.62 -3.05 8.81
C PRO A 342 -11.15 -1.61 8.59
N GLN A 343 -11.06 -1.16 7.33
CA GLN A 343 -10.75 0.23 7.01
C GLN A 343 -11.89 1.16 7.44
N TYR A 344 -13.14 0.76 7.25
CA TYR A 344 -14.31 1.50 7.73
C TYR A 344 -14.39 1.57 9.27
N ALA A 345 -14.12 0.45 9.94
CA ALA A 345 -14.17 0.34 11.39
C ALA A 345 -13.00 1.06 12.07
N MET A 346 -11.91 1.31 11.33
CA MET A 346 -10.75 2.00 11.87
C MET A 346 -11.08 3.47 12.17
N PRO A 347 -10.79 3.94 13.39
CA PRO A 347 -10.87 5.35 13.73
C PRO A 347 -10.04 6.25 12.79
N GLY A 348 -10.68 7.06 11.96
CA GLY A 348 -9.95 7.97 11.05
C GLY A 348 -10.74 9.18 10.53
N SER A 349 -12.05 9.25 10.78
CA SER A 349 -12.92 10.26 10.16
C SER A 349 -13.12 11.52 11.01
N TRP A 350 -12.25 11.82 11.97
CA TRP A 350 -12.43 13.02 12.79
C TRP A 350 -12.20 14.31 12.03
N ARG A 351 -12.92 15.33 12.46
CA ARG A 351 -12.62 16.71 12.12
C ARG A 351 -12.31 17.47 13.40
N VAL A 352 -11.15 18.14 13.39
CA VAL A 352 -10.60 18.84 14.55
C VAL A 352 -10.88 20.33 14.46
N PRO A 353 -11.20 21.01 15.59
CA PRO A 353 -11.21 22.46 15.66
C PRO A 353 -9.85 23.05 15.26
N ALA A 354 -9.87 24.24 14.65
CA ALA A 354 -8.68 24.88 14.11
C ALA A 354 -7.62 25.25 15.16
N ASP A 355 -8.03 25.47 16.41
CA ASP A 355 -7.16 25.85 17.52
C ASP A 355 -6.64 24.62 18.31
N MET A 356 -7.00 23.40 17.93
CA MET A 356 -6.54 22.20 18.63
C MET A 356 -5.02 22.03 18.45
N PRO A 357 -4.22 21.93 19.54
CA PRO A 357 -2.79 21.72 19.43
C PRO A 357 -2.45 20.41 18.71
N PRO A 358 -1.45 20.38 17.79
CA PRO A 358 -1.07 19.17 17.06
C PRO A 358 -0.74 17.97 17.95
N GLU A 359 -0.03 18.20 19.05
CA GLU A 359 0.31 17.18 20.06
C GLU A 359 -0.94 16.52 20.65
N ARG A 360 -2.01 17.31 20.85
CA ARG A 360 -3.29 16.83 21.36
C ARG A 360 -4.02 15.97 20.34
N ILE A 361 -3.99 16.35 19.06
CA ILE A 361 -4.56 15.56 17.95
C ILE A 361 -3.89 14.18 17.90
N VAL A 362 -2.56 14.15 17.95
CA VAL A 362 -1.74 12.92 17.93
C VAL A 362 -2.04 12.04 19.15
N SER A 363 -2.09 12.64 20.34
CA SER A 363 -2.42 11.95 21.59
C SER A 363 -3.81 11.31 21.54
N LEU A 364 -4.85 12.08 21.21
CA LEU A 364 -6.23 11.57 21.13
C LEU A 364 -6.40 10.50 20.04
N GLY A 365 -5.76 10.69 18.88
CA GLY A 365 -5.76 9.69 17.81
C GLY A 365 -5.10 8.37 18.24
N SER A 366 -4.02 8.45 19.02
CA SER A 366 -3.32 7.27 19.53
C SER A 366 -4.11 6.55 20.63
N GLU A 367 -4.72 7.29 21.56
CA GLU A 367 -5.63 6.73 22.58
C GLU A 367 -6.81 5.99 21.94
N ARG A 368 -7.44 6.60 20.93
CA ARG A 368 -8.56 6.02 20.21
C ARG A 368 -8.18 4.74 19.47
N ARG A 369 -7.07 4.76 18.71
CA ARG A 369 -6.54 3.56 18.04
C ARG A 369 -6.26 2.45 19.05
N ARG A 370 -5.61 2.78 20.17
CA ARG A 370 -5.35 1.82 21.25
C ARG A 370 -6.65 1.23 21.80
N ARG A 371 -7.68 2.04 22.07
CA ARG A 371 -8.99 1.55 22.52
C ARG A 371 -9.63 0.63 21.49
N TYR A 372 -9.62 1.02 20.21
CA TYR A 372 -10.16 0.19 19.13
C TYR A 372 -9.45 -1.18 19.07
N LEU A 373 -8.12 -1.19 19.00
CA LEU A 373 -7.33 -2.43 18.88
C LEU A 373 -7.45 -3.33 20.11
N LEU A 374 -7.56 -2.76 21.31
CA LEU A 374 -7.66 -3.54 22.54
C LEU A 374 -9.09 -3.97 22.86
N GLU A 375 -10.10 -3.14 22.63
CA GLU A 375 -11.46 -3.36 23.15
C GLU A 375 -12.51 -3.70 22.09
N GLN A 376 -12.33 -3.24 20.85
CA GLN A 376 -13.33 -3.39 19.80
C GLN A 376 -12.91 -4.46 18.79
N TRP A 377 -11.76 -4.29 18.15
CA TRP A 377 -11.24 -5.23 17.15
C TRP A 377 -11.25 -6.70 17.59
N PRO A 378 -10.88 -7.05 18.84
CA PRO A 378 -10.89 -8.45 19.26
C PRO A 378 -12.28 -9.10 19.29
N ARG A 379 -13.34 -8.31 19.30
CA ARG A 379 -14.75 -8.73 19.33
C ARG A 379 -15.41 -8.73 17.95
N LEU A 380 -14.76 -8.14 16.95
CA LEU A 380 -15.31 -8.05 15.61
C LEU A 380 -15.14 -9.39 14.87
N PRO A 381 -16.18 -9.92 14.21
CA PRO A 381 -16.07 -11.05 13.29
C PRO A 381 -14.98 -10.80 12.24
N ASN A 382 -14.13 -11.80 12.02
CA ASN A 382 -13.04 -11.72 11.05
C ASN A 382 -13.13 -12.89 10.05
N LEU A 383 -13.21 -12.60 8.75
CA LEU A 383 -13.33 -13.61 7.70
C LEU A 383 -12.09 -14.52 7.61
N ALA A 384 -10.90 -13.97 7.88
CA ALA A 384 -9.67 -14.78 8.00
C ALA A 384 -9.73 -15.80 9.12
N LEU A 385 -10.61 -15.61 10.11
CA LEU A 385 -10.86 -16.51 11.23
C LEU A 385 -12.16 -17.31 11.05
N GLY A 386 -12.66 -17.44 9.81
CA GLY A 386 -13.92 -18.13 9.51
C GLY A 386 -15.15 -17.41 10.07
N GLY A 387 -15.09 -16.08 10.19
CA GLY A 387 -16.16 -15.25 10.76
C GLY A 387 -16.17 -15.19 12.30
N ARG A 388 -15.25 -15.88 12.98
CA ARG A 388 -15.11 -15.78 14.44
C ARG A 388 -14.41 -14.47 14.83
N ALA A 389 -14.70 -13.99 16.04
CA ALA A 389 -13.95 -12.88 16.62
C ALA A 389 -12.54 -13.33 17.06
N PRO A 390 -11.50 -12.47 16.96
CA PRO A 390 -10.15 -12.81 17.41
C PRO A 390 -10.07 -13.32 18.85
N GLU A 391 -10.84 -12.77 19.79
CA GLU A 391 -10.87 -13.21 21.19
C GLU A 391 -11.39 -14.65 21.33
N GLN A 392 -12.35 -15.04 20.51
CA GLN A 392 -12.92 -16.39 20.49
C GLN A 392 -11.94 -17.37 19.85
N ALA A 393 -11.25 -16.95 18.79
CA ALA A 393 -10.30 -17.76 18.04
C ALA A 393 -8.97 -17.95 18.79
N ALA A 394 -8.52 -16.98 19.59
CA ALA A 394 -7.23 -17.02 20.27
C ALA A 394 -7.09 -18.21 21.26
N SER A 395 -8.19 -18.62 21.86
CA SER A 395 -8.26 -19.76 22.80
C SER A 395 -8.10 -21.12 22.11
N ASP A 396 -8.38 -21.20 20.81
CA ASP A 396 -8.32 -22.40 20.01
C ASP A 396 -6.91 -22.61 19.46
N ARG A 397 -6.26 -23.72 19.84
CA ARG A 397 -4.89 -24.04 19.40
C ARG A 397 -4.76 -24.09 17.88
N THR A 398 -5.81 -24.50 17.17
CA THR A 398 -5.78 -24.63 15.71
C THR A 398 -5.97 -23.30 14.98
N ALA A 399 -6.65 -22.32 15.61
CA ALA A 399 -6.86 -20.98 15.07
C ALA A 399 -5.83 -19.96 15.56
N ARG A 400 -5.01 -20.30 16.56
CA ARG A 400 -4.02 -19.41 17.17
C ARG A 400 -3.09 -18.74 16.15
N VAL A 401 -2.57 -19.50 15.19
CA VAL A 401 -1.67 -18.98 14.16
C VAL A 401 -2.39 -17.96 13.26
N ALA A 402 -3.65 -18.22 12.91
CA ALA A 402 -4.47 -17.30 12.14
C ALA A 402 -4.72 -15.98 12.87
N VAL A 403 -4.95 -16.02 14.19
CA VAL A 403 -5.08 -14.79 14.99
C VAL A 403 -3.76 -14.01 15.06
N LEU A 404 -2.65 -14.70 15.30
CA LEU A 404 -1.32 -14.08 15.32
C LEU A 404 -0.97 -13.44 13.97
N ALA A 405 -1.34 -14.08 12.86
CA ALA A 405 -1.17 -13.53 11.51
C ALA A 405 -1.99 -12.26 11.30
N SER A 406 -3.26 -12.24 11.71
CA SER A 406 -4.07 -11.01 11.63
C SER A 406 -3.47 -9.88 12.48
N ILE A 407 -2.97 -10.18 13.69
CA ILE A 407 -2.27 -9.19 14.53
C ILE A 407 -0.99 -8.68 13.84
N ALA A 408 -0.21 -9.58 13.26
CA ALA A 408 1.04 -9.22 12.58
C ALA A 408 0.79 -8.36 11.32
N LEU A 409 -0.32 -8.56 10.59
CA LEU A 409 -0.71 -7.69 9.49
C LEU A 409 -1.04 -6.27 9.98
N TRP A 410 -1.73 -6.12 11.11
CA TRP A 410 -1.92 -4.81 11.75
C TRP A 410 -0.59 -4.19 12.19
N GLU A 411 0.28 -4.98 12.81
CA GLU A 411 1.59 -4.52 13.29
C GLU A 411 2.48 -3.98 12.17
N LEU A 412 2.48 -4.61 10.99
CA LEU A 412 3.25 -4.10 9.85
C LEU A 412 2.78 -2.74 9.34
N ASN A 413 1.50 -2.40 9.53
CA ASN A 413 0.91 -1.16 9.04
C ASN A 413 0.88 -0.06 10.11
N TYR A 414 0.78 -0.42 11.40
CA TYR A 414 0.51 0.52 12.49
C TYR A 414 1.42 0.35 13.72
N GLY A 415 2.44 -0.50 13.66
CA GLY A 415 3.32 -0.81 14.80
C GLY A 415 4.23 0.32 15.27
N ASP A 416 4.25 1.46 14.58
CA ASP A 416 4.85 2.72 15.05
C ASP A 416 3.93 3.50 16.00
N SER A 417 2.63 3.18 16.01
CA SER A 417 1.60 3.89 16.77
C SER A 417 0.99 3.09 17.92
N PHE A 418 1.32 1.80 18.05
CA PHE A 418 0.75 0.90 19.06
C PHE A 418 1.66 -0.29 19.40
N GLU A 419 1.74 -0.65 20.68
CA GLU A 419 2.51 -1.79 21.19
C GLU A 419 1.72 -3.10 21.05
N PHE A 420 1.87 -3.79 19.91
CA PHE A 420 1.10 -5.00 19.60
C PHE A 420 1.32 -6.19 20.53
N ASN A 421 2.42 -6.22 21.31
CA ASN A 421 2.57 -7.23 22.36
C ASN A 421 1.57 -7.03 23.52
N GLU A 422 1.08 -5.81 23.75
CA GLU A 422 -0.03 -5.58 24.68
C GLU A 422 -1.31 -6.30 24.25
N LEU A 423 -1.64 -6.24 22.95
CA LEU A 423 -2.78 -6.94 22.39
C LEU A 423 -2.60 -8.47 22.46
N ARG A 424 -1.40 -8.98 22.19
CA ARG A 424 -1.09 -10.41 22.32
C ARG A 424 -1.27 -10.90 23.75
N ASP A 425 -0.74 -10.16 24.73
CA ASP A 425 -0.88 -10.48 26.15
C ASP A 425 -2.35 -10.54 26.57
N ARG A 426 -3.16 -9.54 26.17
CA ARG A 426 -4.60 -9.49 26.45
C ARG A 426 -5.35 -10.70 25.91
N LEU A 427 -4.94 -11.23 24.75
CA LEU A 427 -5.55 -12.40 24.12
C LEU A 427 -4.93 -13.73 24.57
N GLY A 428 -3.95 -13.71 25.48
CA GLY A 428 -3.24 -14.91 25.92
C GLY A 428 -2.39 -15.57 24.82
N LEU A 429 -1.89 -14.76 23.88
CA LEU A 429 -1.10 -15.20 22.73
C LEU A 429 0.41 -15.00 22.97
N PRO A 430 1.27 -15.81 22.35
CA PRO A 430 2.71 -15.60 22.38
C PRO A 430 3.11 -14.21 21.89
N ARG A 431 4.08 -13.59 22.56
CA ARG A 431 4.67 -12.30 22.15
C ARG A 431 5.54 -12.45 20.90
N SER A 432 5.66 -11.36 20.16
CA SER A 432 6.61 -11.20 19.07
C SER A 432 7.91 -10.63 19.65
N GLU A 433 8.92 -11.49 19.77
CA GLU A 433 10.19 -11.14 20.43
C GLU A 433 11.20 -10.50 19.49
N ALA A 434 12.13 -9.71 20.04
CA ALA A 434 13.24 -9.15 19.29
C ALA A 434 14.14 -10.25 18.72
N ILE A 435 14.66 -10.05 17.51
CA ILE A 435 15.54 -10.97 16.79
C ILE A 435 16.98 -10.56 17.04
N ASP A 436 17.77 -11.48 17.60
CA ASP A 436 19.20 -11.28 17.79
C ASP A 436 19.95 -11.43 16.46
N PRO A 437 20.59 -10.36 15.95
CA PRO A 437 21.30 -10.41 14.67
C PRO A 437 22.51 -11.36 14.67
N ALA A 438 23.00 -11.80 15.83
CA ALA A 438 24.07 -12.80 15.90
C ALA A 438 23.62 -14.21 15.48
N THR A 439 22.31 -14.46 15.51
CA THR A 439 21.72 -15.78 15.21
C THR A 439 20.91 -15.80 13.92
N ALA A 440 20.63 -14.63 13.35
CA ALA A 440 19.83 -14.48 12.14
C ALA A 440 20.72 -14.30 10.90
N ASP A 441 20.34 -14.96 9.81
CA ASP A 441 20.89 -14.66 8.48
C ASP A 441 20.18 -13.43 7.91
N LEU A 442 20.87 -12.28 7.91
CA LEU A 442 20.31 -10.99 7.51
C LEU A 442 20.09 -10.86 6.00
N ASP A 443 20.69 -11.71 5.17
CA ASP A 443 20.47 -11.68 3.72
C ASP A 443 19.15 -12.37 3.36
N THR A 444 18.78 -13.39 4.13
CA THR A 444 17.56 -14.18 3.92
C THR A 444 16.44 -13.89 4.91
N LEU A 445 16.68 -13.06 5.93
CA LEU A 445 15.66 -12.67 6.90
C LEU A 445 14.45 -12.04 6.19
N PRO A 446 13.21 -12.50 6.46
CA PRO A 446 12.03 -12.01 5.76
C PRO A 446 11.78 -10.53 6.00
N LEU A 447 11.26 -9.82 4.99
CA LEU A 447 11.02 -8.38 5.09
C LEU A 447 10.07 -8.02 6.23
N ALA A 448 9.05 -8.85 6.45
CA ALA A 448 8.09 -8.72 7.54
C ALA A 448 8.73 -8.80 8.94
N ARG A 449 9.94 -9.35 9.07
CA ARG A 449 10.64 -9.51 10.36
C ARG A 449 11.78 -8.51 10.57
N LEU A 450 12.18 -7.76 9.55
CA LEU A 450 13.28 -6.78 9.66
C LEU A 450 13.07 -5.79 10.82
N HIS A 451 11.82 -5.42 11.10
CA HIS A 451 11.50 -4.49 12.17
C HIS A 451 11.76 -5.05 13.58
N ARG A 452 11.86 -6.37 13.73
CA ARG A 452 12.13 -7.04 15.01
C ARG A 452 13.62 -7.18 15.31
N LEU A 453 14.50 -6.86 14.37
CA LEU A 453 15.95 -6.87 14.63
C LEU A 453 16.29 -5.97 15.82
N ASP A 454 17.07 -6.50 16.75
CA ASP A 454 17.68 -5.68 17.81
C ASP A 454 18.76 -4.80 17.18
N ALA A 455 18.36 -3.60 16.76
CA ALA A 455 19.21 -2.70 15.99
C ALA A 455 20.52 -2.35 16.71
N LYS A 456 20.50 -2.28 18.05
CA LYS A 456 21.66 -1.97 18.87
C LYS A 456 22.75 -3.04 18.81
N LYS A 457 22.38 -4.29 18.53
CA LYS A 457 23.32 -5.42 18.40
C LYS A 457 23.90 -5.57 17.00
N LEU A 458 23.39 -4.85 16.00
CA LEU A 458 23.93 -4.91 14.64
C LEU A 458 25.33 -4.32 14.63
N SER A 459 26.25 -4.91 13.86
CA SER A 459 27.45 -4.18 13.40
C SER A 459 27.07 -3.15 12.32
N ASP A 460 27.97 -2.23 12.01
CA ASP A 460 27.70 -1.19 10.99
C ASP A 460 27.43 -1.76 9.60
N ALA A 461 28.16 -2.81 9.21
CA ALA A 461 27.91 -3.51 7.95
C ALA A 461 26.52 -4.16 7.92
N GLN A 462 26.14 -4.83 9.02
CA GLN A 462 24.83 -5.46 9.14
C GLN A 462 23.68 -4.45 9.17
N LEU A 463 23.88 -3.31 9.85
CA LEU A 463 22.92 -2.21 9.87
C LEU A 463 22.75 -1.61 8.48
N ALA A 464 23.84 -1.32 7.77
CA ALA A 464 23.79 -0.79 6.41
C ALA A 464 23.11 -1.75 5.43
N THR A 465 23.34 -3.06 5.54
CA THR A 465 22.66 -4.07 4.70
C THR A 465 21.16 -4.14 5.03
N SER A 466 20.79 -4.25 6.31
CA SER A 466 19.40 -4.37 6.74
C SER A 466 18.59 -3.11 6.42
N TRP A 467 19.19 -1.93 6.62
CA TRP A 467 18.57 -0.64 6.33
C TRP A 467 18.34 -0.44 4.83
N ARG A 468 19.32 -0.78 3.96
CA ARG A 468 19.14 -0.73 2.50
C ARG A 468 18.05 -1.67 2.02
N ARG A 469 17.93 -2.88 2.58
CA ARG A 469 16.80 -3.79 2.30
C ARG A 469 15.48 -3.14 2.72
N ALA A 470 15.39 -2.61 3.94
CA ALA A 470 14.19 -1.94 4.42
C ALA A 470 13.80 -0.73 3.55
N PHE A 471 14.78 0.04 3.07
CA PHE A 471 14.59 1.17 2.18
C PHE A 471 14.05 0.77 0.82
N LEU A 472 14.71 -0.18 0.14
CA LEU A 472 14.34 -0.65 -1.19
C LEU A 472 12.88 -1.15 -1.24
N TYR A 473 12.44 -1.87 -0.21
CA TYR A 473 11.12 -2.46 -0.15
C TYR A 473 10.07 -1.63 0.61
N ARG A 474 10.45 -0.44 1.08
CA ARG A 474 9.61 0.44 1.90
C ARG A 474 9.03 -0.28 3.13
N ALA A 475 9.85 -1.08 3.81
CA ALA A 475 9.48 -1.75 5.06
C ALA A 475 9.40 -0.73 6.20
N ARG A 476 8.30 0.03 6.25
CA ARG A 476 8.10 1.23 7.11
C ARG A 476 8.60 1.06 8.54
N LEU A 477 8.09 0.06 9.27
CA LEU A 477 8.44 -0.11 10.68
C LEU A 477 9.92 -0.45 10.89
N ALA A 478 10.51 -1.21 9.96
CA ALA A 478 11.95 -1.49 9.97
C ALA A 478 12.76 -0.24 9.64
N LEU A 479 12.30 0.58 8.68
CA LEU A 479 12.93 1.83 8.30
C LEU A 479 13.05 2.79 9.48
N VAL A 480 11.97 3.00 10.24
CA VAL A 480 12.00 3.85 11.44
C VAL A 480 13.06 3.34 12.42
N ARG A 481 12.96 2.07 12.84
CA ARG A 481 13.84 1.49 13.87
C ARG A 481 15.32 1.47 13.46
N LEU A 482 15.61 1.06 12.22
CA LEU A 482 16.97 0.99 11.71
C LEU A 482 17.54 2.39 11.43
N SER A 483 16.72 3.35 11.00
CA SER A 483 17.19 4.73 10.78
C SER A 483 17.50 5.43 12.11
N SER A 484 16.69 5.20 13.15
CA SER A 484 16.98 5.71 14.50
C SER A 484 18.33 5.23 15.02
N GLU A 485 18.69 3.97 14.78
CA GLU A 485 20.01 3.46 15.12
C GLU A 485 21.10 4.04 14.21
N ALA A 486 20.85 4.13 12.89
CA ALA A 486 21.85 4.63 11.93
C ALA A 486 22.29 6.07 12.22
N VAL A 487 21.36 6.96 12.59
CA VAL A 487 21.70 8.35 12.94
C VAL A 487 22.51 8.44 14.23
N ALA A 488 22.40 7.45 15.12
CA ALA A 488 23.16 7.37 16.36
C ALA A 488 24.59 6.82 16.17
N ARG A 489 25.00 6.44 14.95
CA ARG A 489 26.31 5.83 14.66
C ARG A 489 27.22 6.71 13.80
N PRO A 490 28.12 7.50 14.42
CA PRO A 490 29.08 8.33 13.69
C PRO A 490 30.06 7.58 12.78
N SER A 491 30.17 6.26 12.94
CA SER A 491 31.02 5.39 12.11
C SER A 491 30.41 5.03 10.75
N LEU A 492 29.09 5.19 10.58
CA LEU A 492 28.44 4.97 9.28
C LEU A 492 28.78 6.09 8.28
N PRO A 493 28.74 5.82 6.95
CA PRO A 493 28.94 6.83 5.93
C PRO A 493 28.01 8.04 6.09
N ALA A 494 28.54 9.24 5.85
CA ALA A 494 27.76 10.48 5.97
C ALA A 494 26.51 10.49 5.08
N ALA A 495 26.60 9.93 3.87
CA ALA A 495 25.46 9.77 2.96
C ALA A 495 24.33 8.96 3.59
N ASP A 496 24.65 7.80 4.17
CA ASP A 496 23.69 6.90 4.81
C ASP A 496 23.03 7.57 6.01
N ARG A 497 23.81 8.27 6.85
CA ARG A 497 23.26 9.00 8.01
C ARG A 497 22.35 10.16 7.59
N ALA A 498 22.75 10.93 6.58
CA ALA A 498 21.93 12.02 6.06
C ALA A 498 20.61 11.50 5.50
N GLN A 499 20.66 10.41 4.73
CA GLN A 499 19.46 9.74 4.22
C GLN A 499 18.58 9.18 5.35
N ALA A 500 19.18 8.59 6.41
CA ALA A 500 18.44 8.12 7.57
C ALA A 500 17.71 9.25 8.32
N HIS A 501 18.33 10.43 8.45
CA HIS A 501 17.65 11.61 8.98
C HIS A 501 16.46 12.04 8.10
N GLY A 502 16.62 12.11 6.77
CA GLY A 502 15.52 12.44 5.87
C GLY A 502 14.34 11.45 5.96
N ILE A 503 14.64 10.15 6.10
CA ILE A 503 13.61 9.13 6.35
C ILE A 503 12.87 9.40 7.65
N LEU A 504 13.58 9.67 8.75
CA LEU A 504 12.95 9.97 10.05
C LEU A 504 12.07 11.23 9.98
N ALA A 505 12.48 12.26 9.22
CA ALA A 505 11.67 13.46 9.01
C ALA A 505 10.29 13.16 8.40
N SER A 506 10.16 12.10 7.62
CA SER A 506 8.88 11.66 7.04
C SER A 506 7.98 10.87 8.00
N PHE A 507 8.48 10.50 9.18
CA PHE A 507 7.77 9.65 10.15
C PHE A 507 7.49 10.31 11.50
N VAL A 508 8.15 11.44 11.80
CA VAL A 508 7.88 12.23 13.00
C VAL A 508 6.52 12.92 12.95
N THR A 509 6.01 13.29 14.12
CA THR A 509 4.64 13.78 14.26
C THR A 509 4.53 15.30 14.28
N THR A 510 5.63 16.01 14.53
CA THR A 510 5.66 17.48 14.57
C THR A 510 6.52 18.05 13.44
N VAL A 511 6.17 19.25 13.01
CA VAL A 511 6.91 19.97 11.95
C VAL A 511 8.30 20.36 12.46
N GLU A 512 8.42 20.68 13.75
CA GLU A 512 9.67 21.02 14.42
C GLU A 512 10.65 19.84 14.42
N GLU A 513 10.18 18.63 14.74
CA GLU A 513 11.01 17.43 14.65
C GLU A 513 11.41 17.13 13.21
N ALA A 514 10.48 17.31 12.25
CA ALA A 514 10.77 17.09 10.83
C ALA A 514 11.87 18.04 10.35
N PHE A 515 11.75 19.33 10.64
CA PHE A 515 12.77 20.34 10.31
C PHE A 515 14.10 20.09 11.03
N SER A 516 14.07 19.61 12.28
CA SER A 516 15.28 19.21 12.99
C SER A 516 16.02 18.09 12.26
N HIS A 517 15.30 17.02 11.88
CA HIS A 517 15.89 15.92 11.12
C HIS A 517 16.40 16.36 9.74
N LEU A 518 15.63 17.15 8.98
CA LEU A 518 16.07 17.68 7.68
C LEU A 518 17.29 18.58 7.83
N GLY A 519 17.34 19.42 8.88
CA GLY A 519 18.49 20.24 9.21
C GLY A 519 19.76 19.41 9.48
N GLN A 520 19.64 18.33 10.25
CA GLN A 520 20.74 17.39 10.49
C GLN A 520 21.19 16.69 9.20
N ALA A 521 20.25 16.24 8.37
CA ALA A 521 20.56 15.62 7.08
C ALA A 521 21.40 16.56 6.20
N ARG A 522 20.96 17.81 6.06
CA ARG A 522 21.69 18.85 5.30
C ARG A 522 23.06 19.15 5.90
N GLY A 523 23.15 19.29 7.22
CA GLY A 523 24.41 19.57 7.90
C GLY A 523 25.45 18.48 7.64
N ILE A 524 25.05 17.22 7.79
CA ILE A 524 25.89 16.05 7.51
C ILE A 524 26.32 16.02 6.04
N ALA A 525 25.37 16.17 5.11
CA ALA A 525 25.66 16.14 3.68
C ALA A 525 26.60 17.26 3.24
N LYS A 526 26.35 18.50 3.67
CA LYS A 526 27.21 19.66 3.39
C LYS A 526 28.62 19.43 3.92
N SER A 527 28.77 18.91 5.14
CA SER A 527 30.09 18.61 5.72
C SER A 527 30.87 17.52 4.96
N ALA A 528 30.16 16.67 4.23
CA ALA A 528 30.72 15.57 3.43
C ALA A 528 30.82 15.90 1.92
N GLY A 529 30.47 17.12 1.49
CA GLY A 529 30.47 17.50 0.07
C GLY A 529 29.38 16.81 -0.77
N ILE A 530 28.31 16.35 -0.13
CA ILE A 530 27.14 15.72 -0.77
C ILE A 530 26.06 16.78 -0.99
N SER A 531 25.36 16.72 -2.13
CA SER A 531 24.23 17.62 -2.40
C SER A 531 23.15 17.50 -1.33
N CYS A 532 22.61 18.64 -0.91
CA CYS A 532 21.49 18.72 0.02
C CYS A 532 20.15 19.08 -0.64
N ALA A 533 20.12 19.19 -1.97
CA ALA A 533 18.96 19.66 -2.71
C ALA A 533 17.68 18.83 -2.46
N GLY A 534 17.83 17.51 -2.25
CA GLY A 534 16.70 16.63 -1.96
C GLY A 534 15.95 17.03 -0.69
N TRP A 535 16.67 17.29 0.41
CA TRP A 535 16.07 17.68 1.68
C TRP A 535 15.59 19.14 1.68
N ASP A 536 16.15 20.01 0.82
CA ASP A 536 15.60 21.34 0.58
C ASP A 536 14.22 21.25 -0.10
N LEU A 537 14.07 20.37 -1.10
CA LEU A 537 12.80 20.11 -1.77
C LEU A 537 11.76 19.50 -0.80
N GLU A 538 12.17 18.55 0.05
CA GLU A 538 11.30 17.98 1.09
C GLU A 538 10.82 19.03 2.09
N GLU A 539 11.73 19.86 2.62
CA GLU A 539 11.36 20.92 3.55
C GLU A 539 10.46 21.96 2.89
N MET A 540 10.73 22.31 1.63
CA MET A 540 9.92 23.24 0.87
C MET A 540 8.49 22.74 0.69
N ALA A 541 8.29 21.43 0.46
CA ALA A 541 6.96 20.83 0.41
C ALA A 541 6.22 20.97 1.75
N ILE A 542 6.91 20.71 2.87
CA ILE A 542 6.33 20.86 4.22
C ILE A 542 5.98 22.33 4.48
N ARG A 543 6.86 23.27 4.15
CA ARG A 543 6.63 24.71 4.35
C ARG A 543 5.48 25.24 3.51
N LEU A 544 5.38 24.82 2.26
CA LEU A 544 4.27 25.17 1.39
C LEU A 544 2.96 24.67 1.97
N ALA A 545 2.93 23.40 2.41
CA ALA A 545 1.76 22.86 3.11
C ALA A 545 1.43 23.70 4.35
N GLN A 546 2.40 24.04 5.19
CA GLN A 546 2.13 24.86 6.39
C GLN A 546 1.84 26.35 6.10
N GLY A 547 1.74 26.78 4.84
CA GLY A 547 1.54 28.19 4.48
C GLY A 547 2.71 29.11 4.86
N GLN A 548 3.90 28.55 5.11
CA GLN A 548 5.11 29.28 5.50
C GLN A 548 5.83 29.84 4.28
N ILE A 549 5.22 30.86 3.66
CA ILE A 549 5.68 31.43 2.38
C ILE A 549 7.11 31.98 2.44
N ASP A 550 7.50 32.65 3.52
CA ASP A 550 8.85 33.23 3.63
C ASP A 550 9.93 32.13 3.58
N GLY A 551 9.78 31.09 4.41
CA GLY A 551 10.71 29.96 4.42
C GLY A 551 10.68 29.14 3.13
N PHE A 552 9.52 29.07 2.47
CA PHE A 552 9.41 28.48 1.12
C PHE A 552 10.25 29.27 0.10
N MET A 553 10.12 30.60 0.08
CA MET A 553 10.85 31.47 -0.85
C MET A 553 12.36 31.46 -0.59
N GLU A 554 12.78 31.39 0.68
CA GLU A 554 14.18 31.23 1.07
C GLU A 554 14.79 29.93 0.51
N LEU A 555 14.07 28.81 0.63
CA LEU A 555 14.51 27.52 0.07
C LEU A 555 14.52 27.53 -1.46
N ALA A 556 13.51 28.11 -2.10
CA ALA A 556 13.48 28.27 -3.56
C ALA A 556 14.70 29.06 -4.06
N GLN A 557 15.05 30.16 -3.38
CA GLN A 557 16.25 30.94 -3.68
C GLN A 557 17.53 30.13 -3.44
N HIS A 558 17.62 29.38 -2.33
CA HIS A 558 18.76 28.50 -2.05
C HIS A 558 18.95 27.46 -3.17
N ILE A 559 17.90 26.78 -3.61
CA ILE A 559 17.94 25.81 -4.71
C ILE A 559 18.43 26.46 -6.00
N GLN A 560 17.90 27.64 -6.36
CA GLN A 560 18.29 28.36 -7.59
C GLN A 560 19.70 28.93 -7.55
N THR A 561 20.27 29.16 -6.38
CA THR A 561 21.60 29.79 -6.25
C THR A 561 22.70 28.76 -6.01
N VAL A 562 22.47 27.81 -5.11
CA VAL A 562 23.43 26.80 -4.67
C VAL A 562 23.41 25.57 -5.58
N HIS A 563 22.20 25.09 -5.95
CA HIS A 563 22.04 23.82 -6.66
C HIS A 563 21.78 23.97 -8.17
N ARG A 564 21.84 25.19 -8.72
CA ARG A 564 21.55 25.48 -10.15
C ARG A 564 22.32 24.64 -11.16
N ASN A 565 23.56 24.28 -10.84
CA ASN A 565 24.43 23.56 -11.76
C ASN A 565 24.42 22.04 -11.50
N GLU A 566 23.63 21.58 -10.53
CA GLU A 566 23.52 20.16 -10.21
C GLU A 566 22.54 19.46 -11.16
N PRO A 567 22.93 18.33 -11.76
CA PRO A 567 22.07 17.59 -12.69
C PRO A 567 20.71 17.25 -12.08
N GLY A 568 19.63 17.54 -12.81
CA GLY A 568 18.25 17.19 -12.45
C GLY A 568 17.64 17.94 -11.27
N VAL A 569 18.37 18.84 -10.58
CA VAL A 569 17.80 19.56 -9.43
C VAL A 569 16.78 20.62 -9.87
N LEU A 570 17.11 21.44 -10.87
CA LEU A 570 16.18 22.46 -11.35
C LEU A 570 14.94 21.86 -12.05
N GLU A 571 15.11 20.71 -12.70
CA GLU A 571 14.00 19.95 -13.30
C GLU A 571 13.03 19.43 -12.23
N ARG A 572 13.57 18.85 -11.14
CA ARG A 572 12.79 18.46 -9.96
C ARG A 572 12.05 19.63 -9.32
N PHE A 573 12.75 20.76 -9.15
CA PHE A 573 12.18 21.98 -8.59
C PHE A 573 11.04 22.51 -9.48
N ALA A 574 11.23 22.58 -10.80
CA ALA A 574 10.18 23.00 -11.72
C ALA A 574 8.96 22.06 -11.72
N ARG A 575 9.20 20.74 -11.70
CA ARG A 575 8.13 19.74 -11.58
C ARG A 575 7.35 19.90 -10.28
N PHE A 576 8.04 20.12 -9.15
CA PHE A 576 7.40 20.41 -7.88
C PHE A 576 6.50 21.65 -7.97
N LEU A 577 6.98 22.75 -8.55
CA LEU A 577 6.17 23.98 -8.68
C LEU A 577 4.93 23.75 -9.56
N TYR A 578 5.06 22.95 -10.62
CA TYR A 578 3.95 22.58 -11.50
C TYR A 578 2.92 21.71 -10.78
N GLU A 579 3.37 20.68 -10.07
CA GLU A 579 2.51 19.79 -9.27
C GLU A 579 1.81 20.53 -8.12
N ALA A 580 2.47 21.54 -7.55
CA ALA A 580 1.91 22.47 -6.58
C ALA A 580 0.97 23.52 -7.19
N GLY A 581 0.82 23.55 -8.53
CA GLY A 581 -0.04 24.51 -9.24
C GLY A 581 0.48 25.96 -9.22
N LEU A 582 1.74 26.18 -8.83
CA LEU A 582 2.36 27.51 -8.77
C LEU A 582 2.81 28.02 -10.15
N VAL A 583 3.10 27.09 -11.07
CA VAL A 583 3.45 27.38 -12.47
C VAL A 583 2.60 26.57 -13.43
N ASP A 584 2.44 27.07 -14.66
CA ASP A 584 1.80 26.34 -15.75
C ASP A 584 2.74 25.37 -16.48
N GLU A 585 2.21 24.68 -17.50
CA GLU A 585 2.96 23.74 -18.36
C GLU A 585 4.10 24.39 -19.16
N HIS A 586 4.15 25.73 -19.19
CA HIS A 586 5.21 26.52 -19.80
C HIS A 586 6.15 27.15 -18.76
N GLY A 587 6.01 26.80 -17.48
CA GLY A 587 6.84 27.29 -16.38
C GLY A 587 6.56 28.74 -16.00
N GLN A 588 5.43 29.33 -16.43
CA GLN A 588 5.04 30.69 -16.07
C GLN A 588 4.25 30.70 -14.76
N PRO A 589 4.47 31.70 -13.88
CA PRO A 589 3.70 31.82 -12.63
C PRO A 589 2.20 31.93 -12.92
N ARG A 590 1.39 31.08 -12.27
CA ARG A 590 -0.06 31.25 -12.31
C ARG A 590 -0.45 32.45 -11.44
N ARG A 591 -1.25 33.38 -11.98
CA ARG A 591 -1.82 34.49 -11.18
C ARG A 591 -2.73 33.91 -10.11
N ALA A 592 -2.40 34.11 -8.84
CA ALA A 592 -3.27 33.77 -7.72
C ALA A 592 -4.61 34.52 -7.85
N PRO A 593 -5.77 33.87 -7.59
CA PRO A 593 -6.99 34.58 -7.25
C PRO A 593 -6.76 35.43 -5.99
N PRO A 594 -7.49 36.53 -5.78
CA PRO A 594 -7.33 37.36 -4.58
C PRO A 594 -7.61 36.52 -3.32
N ALA A 595 -6.69 36.61 -2.36
CA ALA A 595 -6.64 35.80 -1.15
C ALA A 595 -7.95 35.86 -0.34
N GLN A 596 -8.56 34.70 -0.11
CA GLN A 596 -9.37 34.45 1.07
C GLN A 596 -8.58 33.48 1.95
N GLN A 597 -8.40 33.85 3.22
CA GLN A 597 -7.59 33.13 4.19
C GLN A 597 -8.01 31.65 4.29
N GLU A 598 -7.14 30.78 3.80
CA GLU A 598 -7.26 29.33 3.89
C GLU A 598 -6.93 28.88 5.32
N LEU A 599 -7.87 28.19 5.97
CA LEU A 599 -7.66 27.48 7.23
C LEU A 599 -7.26 26.04 6.91
N MET A 600 -6.02 25.68 7.23
CA MET A 600 -5.53 24.31 7.05
C MET A 600 -5.80 23.45 8.30
N VAL A 601 -6.43 22.29 8.11
CA VAL A 601 -6.74 21.33 9.19
C VAL A 601 -5.59 20.32 9.33
N PRO A 602 -5.02 20.09 10.52
CA PRO A 602 -4.05 19.01 10.74
C PRO A 602 -4.77 17.65 10.78
N GLY A 603 -4.32 16.67 9.98
CA GLY A 603 -4.75 15.27 10.08
C GLY A 603 -5.63 14.73 8.95
N GLY A 604 -5.91 15.51 7.91
CA GLY A 604 -6.44 14.95 6.66
C GLY A 604 -5.35 14.16 5.94
N THR A 605 -5.61 12.90 5.60
CA THR A 605 -4.86 12.22 4.55
C THR A 605 -4.96 13.11 3.32
N VAL A 606 -3.85 13.75 2.98
CA VAL A 606 -3.67 14.44 1.70
C VAL A 606 -4.11 13.43 0.64
N GLY A 607 -5.22 13.72 -0.05
CA GLY A 607 -5.61 12.97 -1.23
C GLY A 607 -4.37 12.90 -2.10
N ALA A 608 -4.00 11.70 -2.51
CA ALA A 608 -2.69 11.37 -3.08
C ALA A 608 -2.22 12.34 -4.18
N THR A 609 -1.72 13.52 -3.80
CA THR A 609 -0.65 14.19 -4.49
C THR A 609 0.53 13.28 -4.29
N LYS A 610 1.15 12.89 -5.41
CA LYS A 610 2.28 11.98 -5.46
C LYS A 610 3.30 12.39 -4.39
N ILE A 611 3.27 11.71 -3.24
CA ILE A 611 4.29 11.85 -2.22
C ILE A 611 5.52 11.19 -2.82
N TRP A 612 6.35 12.04 -3.40
CA TRP A 612 7.78 11.92 -3.63
C TRP A 612 8.39 10.55 -3.31
N THR A 613 8.63 9.77 -4.36
CA THR A 613 9.72 8.79 -4.39
C THR A 613 10.98 9.51 -4.91
N PRO A 614 12.17 9.30 -4.32
CA PRO A 614 13.42 9.77 -4.92
C PRO A 614 13.65 9.00 -6.22
N GLU A 615 13.15 9.62 -7.29
CA GLU A 615 13.39 9.48 -8.73
C GLU A 615 13.52 8.08 -9.35
N GLY A 616 12.44 7.76 -10.07
CA GLY A 616 12.15 6.59 -10.89
C GLY A 616 10.64 6.50 -11.04
#